data_AF-C6FA51-F1
#
_entry.id   AF-C6FA51-F1
#
_cell.length_a   1.000
_cell.length_b   1.000
_cell.length_c   1.000
_cell.angle_alpha   90.00
_cell.angle_beta   90.00
_cell.angle_gamma   90.00
#
_symmetry.space_group_name_H-M   'P 1'
#
loop_
_entity.id
_entity.type
_entity.pdbx_description
1 polymer ?
#
loop_
_entity_poly.entity_id
_entity_poly.type
_entity_poly.pdbx_seq_one_letter_code
_entity_poly.pdbx_strand_id
1 'polypeptide(L)' 'AASSIAVGLRGPLLHVAIVQAALPQGIVPFVFAKEYNVHPEILSTAVIFGMLIALPITLIYYIFLGL' A
#
# COMPACT_ATOMS: atom_id res chain seq x y z
N ALA A 1 5.29 2.87 15.22
CA ALA A 1 4.66 2.63 16.54
C ALA A 1 4.38 3.94 17.28
N ALA A 2 5.36 4.83 17.48
CA ALA A 2 5.13 6.12 18.14
C ALA A 2 4.04 6.97 17.44
N SER A 3 4.06 7.04 16.11
CA SER A 3 3.05 7.73 15.30
C SER A 3 1.64 7.15 15.47
N SER A 4 1.50 5.82 15.36
CA SER A 4 0.20 5.14 15.53
C SER A 4 -0.36 5.31 16.96
N ILE A 5 0.50 5.30 17.98
CA ILE A 5 0.10 5.56 19.37
C ILE A 5 -0.36 7.01 19.53
N ALA A 6 0.39 7.97 18.96
CA ALA A 6 0.06 9.39 19.05
C ALA A 6 -1.31 9.73 18.45
N VAL A 7 -1.74 9.03 17.39
CA VAL A 7 -3.05 9.21 16.75
C VAL A 7 -4.11 8.21 17.24
N GLY A 8 -3.81 7.41 18.25
CA GLY A 8 -4.76 6.46 18.86
C GLY A 8 -5.13 5.24 18.00
N LEU A 9 -4.39 4.95 16.92
CA LEU A 9 -4.59 3.76 16.09
C LEU A 9 -4.17 2.51 16.86
N ARG A 10 -5.15 1.64 17.16
CA ARG A 10 -4.96 0.38 17.90
C ARG A 10 -6.00 -0.66 17.49
N GLY A 11 -5.72 -1.92 17.84
CA GLY A 11 -6.65 -3.04 17.61
C GLY A 11 -7.02 -3.22 16.13
N PRO A 12 -8.29 -3.48 15.79
CA PRO A 12 -8.73 -3.72 14.42
C PRO A 12 -8.43 -2.57 13.45
N LEU A 13 -8.56 -1.31 13.88
CA LEU A 13 -8.31 -0.15 13.02
C LEU A 13 -6.84 -0.06 12.59
N LEU A 14 -5.91 -0.41 13.49
CA LEU A 14 -4.49 -0.47 13.16
C LEU A 14 -4.21 -1.58 12.13
N HIS A 15 -4.85 -2.74 12.26
CA HIS A 15 -4.70 -3.84 11.29
C HIS A 15 -5.21 -3.43 9.91
N VAL A 16 -6.41 -2.84 9.83
CA VAL A 16 -6.97 -2.35 8.56
C VAL A 16 -6.07 -1.28 7.94
N ALA A 17 -5.56 -0.34 8.74
CA ALA A 17 -4.66 0.70 8.23
C ALA A 17 -3.35 0.12 7.67
N ILE A 18 -2.78 -0.91 8.31
CA ILE A 18 -1.60 -1.62 7.80
C ILE A 18 -1.92 -2.32 6.48
N VAL A 19 -3.05 -3.04 6.41
CA VAL A 19 -3.45 -3.74 5.18
C VAL A 19 -3.68 -2.73 4.04
N GLN A 20 -4.41 -1.64 4.28
CA GLN A 20 -4.63 -0.61 3.25
C GLN A 20 -3.35 0.09 2.79
N ALA A 21 -2.39 0.30 3.69
CA ALA A 21 -1.10 0.88 3.33
C ALA A 21 -0.21 -0.08 2.51
N ALA A 22 -0.36 -1.39 2.71
CA ALA A 22 0.38 -2.41 1.98
C ALA A 22 -0.20 -2.74 0.61
N LEU A 23 -1.48 -2.42 0.36
CA LEU A 23 -2.11 -2.66 -0.93
C LEU A 23 -1.58 -1.66 -1.99
N PRO A 24 -1.40 -2.10 -3.25
CA PRO A 24 -1.05 -1.19 -4.34
C PRO A 24 -2.07 -0.06 -4.47
N GLN A 25 -1.59 1.16 -4.71
CA GLN A 25 -2.45 2.34 -4.88
C GLN A 25 -3.37 2.18 -6.11
N GLY A 26 -4.61 2.65 -6.01
CA GLY A 26 -5.59 2.60 -7.10
C GLY A 26 -5.34 3.62 -8.22
N ILE A 27 -6.17 3.59 -9.27
CA ILE A 27 -6.05 4.48 -10.44
C ILE A 27 -6.43 5.94 -10.15
N VAL A 28 -7.25 6.21 -9.13
CA VAL A 28 -7.78 7.55 -8.85
C VAL A 28 -6.67 8.55 -8.41
N PRO A 29 -5.75 8.19 -7.49
CA PRO A 29 -4.57 9.01 -7.21
C PRO A 29 -3.76 9.40 -8.45
N PHE A 30 -3.66 8.51 -9.45
CA PHE A 30 -3.00 8.81 -10.72
C PHE A 30 -3.76 9.88 -11.53
N VAL A 31 -5.09 9.79 -11.58
CA VAL A 31 -5.92 10.82 -12.22
C VAL A 31 -5.71 12.17 -11.55
N PHE A 32 -5.67 12.25 -10.22
CA PHE A 32 -5.40 13.50 -9.52
C PHE A 32 -3.98 14.01 -9.69
N ALA A 33 -2.97 13.14 -9.66
CA ALA A 33 -1.59 13.52 -9.92
C ALA A 33 -1.43 14.14 -11.33
N LYS A 34 -2.15 13.60 -12.31
CA LYS A 34 -2.18 14.16 -13.67
C LYS A 34 -2.96 15.48 -13.74
N GLU A 35 -4.14 15.55 -13.12
CA GLU A 35 -4.99 16.75 -13.10
C GLU A 35 -4.27 17.95 -12.46
N TYR A 36 -3.57 17.72 -11.35
CA TYR A 36 -2.88 18.77 -10.61
C TYR A 36 -1.38 18.90 -10.93
N ASN A 37 -0.87 18.19 -11.94
CA ASN A 37 0.56 18.17 -12.31
C ASN A 37 1.51 17.80 -11.15
N VAL A 38 1.09 16.89 -10.29
CA VAL A 38 1.87 16.40 -9.13
C VAL A 38 2.58 15.09 -9.50
N HIS A 39 3.63 15.19 -10.31
CA HIS A 39 4.55 14.08 -10.66
C HIS A 39 3.88 12.73 -10.95
N PRO A 40 2.94 12.64 -11.91
CA PRO A 40 2.22 11.41 -12.24
C PRO A 40 3.16 10.24 -12.61
N GLU A 41 4.35 10.52 -13.14
CA GLU A 41 5.40 9.56 -13.46
C GLU A 41 5.99 8.85 -12.23
N ILE A 42 6.17 9.58 -11.13
CA ILE A 42 6.67 9.01 -9.86
C ILE A 42 5.61 8.09 -9.28
N LEU A 43 4.34 8.53 -9.31
CA LEU A 43 3.22 7.74 -8.80
C LEU A 43 3.00 6.47 -9.63
N SER A 44 3.08 6.57 -10.97
CA SER A 44 3.01 5.40 -11.86
C SER A 44 4.11 4.38 -11.57
N THR A 45 5.34 4.86 -11.36
CA THR A 45 6.47 4.00 -10.99
C THR A 45 6.22 3.27 -9.66
N ALA A 46 5.76 3.98 -8.62
CA ALA A 46 5.46 3.39 -7.33
C ALA A 46 4.39 2.28 -7.41
N VAL A 47 3.35 2.47 -8.22
CA VAL A 47 2.30 1.47 -8.44
C VAL A 47 2.85 0.22 -9.12
N ILE A 48 3.63 0.37 -10.19
CA ILE A 48 4.22 -0.77 -10.94
C ILE A 48 5.11 -1.60 -10.02
N PHE A 49 6.02 -0.96 -9.29
CA PHE A 49 6.89 -1.66 -8.34
C PHE A 49 6.09 -2.31 -7.20
N GLY A 50 5.08 -1.62 -6.66
CA GLY A 50 4.20 -2.17 -5.64
C GLY A 50 3.47 -3.44 -6.09
N MET A 51 2.95 -3.45 -7.32
CA MET A 51 2.30 -4.64 -7.90
C MET A 51 3.28 -5.78 -8.14
N LEU A 52 4.49 -5.49 -8.65
CA LEU A 52 5.52 -6.52 -8.89
C LEU A 52 6.01 -7.19 -7.60
N ILE A 53 6.07 -6.45 -6.50
CA ILE A 53 6.52 -6.96 -5.20
C ILE A 53 5.36 -7.64 -4.44
N ALA A 54 4.12 -7.19 -4.63
CA ALA A 54 2.96 -7.76 -3.94
C ALA A 54 2.80 -9.26 -4.21
N LEU A 55 2.85 -9.69 -5.49
CA LEU A 55 2.70 -11.10 -5.86
C LEU A 55 3.73 -12.05 -5.21
N PRO A 56 5.06 -11.81 -5.31
CA PRO A 56 6.03 -12.69 -4.68
C PRO A 56 5.92 -12.69 -3.15
N ILE A 57 5.61 -11.55 -2.51
CA ILE A 57 5.38 -11.51 -1.06
C ILE A 57 4.17 -12.37 -0.70
N THR A 58 3.06 -12.24 -1.42
CA THR A 58 1.86 -13.05 -1.19
C THR A 58 2.18 -14.53 -1.35
N LEU A 59 2.90 -14.93 -2.41
CA LEU A 59 3.28 -16.32 -2.63
C LEU A 59 4.17 -16.88 -1.50
N ILE A 60 5.16 -16.09 -1.07
CA ILE A 60 6.02 -16.44 0.07
C ILE A 60 5.20 -16.62 1.35
N TYR A 61 4.25 -15.73 1.60
CA TYR A 61 3.35 -15.82 2.74
C TYR A 61 2.50 -17.10 2.71
N TYR A 62 1.94 -17.46 1.54
CA TYR A 62 1.21 -18.72 1.37
C TYR A 62 2.08 -19.94 1.67
N ILE A 63 3.30 -19.99 1.14
CA ILE A 63 4.26 -21.08 1.39
C ILE A 63 4.58 -21.22 2.88
N PHE A 64 4.86 -20.11 3.57
CA PHE A 64 5.15 -20.15 5.02
C PHE A 64 3.95 -20.56 5.87
N LEU A 65 2.73 -20.26 5.41
CA LEU A 65 1.50 -20.62 6.10
C LEU A 65 1.01 -22.05 5.77
N GLY A 66 1.66 -22.73 4.82
CA GLY A 66 1.31 -24.10 4.41
C GLY A 66 -0.05 -24.23 3.73
N LEU A 67 -0.52 -23.14 3.12
CA LEU A 67 -1.78 -23.04 2.37
C LEU A 67 -1.60 -23.36 0.88
#